data_AF-A0A226EEL7-F1
#
_entry.id   AF-A0A226EEL7-F1
#
_cell.length_a   1.000
_cell.length_b   1.000
_cell.length_c   1.000
_cell.angle_alpha   90.00
_cell.angle_beta   90.00
_cell.angle_gamma   90.00
#
_symmetry.space_group_name_H-M   'P 1'
#
loop_
_entity.id
_entity.type
_entity.pdbx_description
1 polymer ?
#
loop_
_entity_poly.entity_id
_entity_poly.type
_entity_poly.pdbx_seq_one_letter_code
_entity_poly.pdbx_strand_id
1 'polypeptide(L)'
;MTPITYSFVVTLCLLICNFGTWVSTEMFTAQVDLEALFPTQELVIEAFEVYLAREEIRLKEVRRRLEPLILRGKKPKQEIIDNPISAFLLVKGLTIDLDDVLNIAEQKYNVQDLAKKIQSLRDDNKFPVSEDLNGAAVAITRLQDTYQLETADIARGDLNGHCCADRLTAEDLFELGRQSYTQGDMDHTILWMHEALSKFHEEKQNATSFATEYRAASESDILEYLAFSTYQKGELQSAGYYYLP
;
A
#
# COMPACT_ATOMS: atom_id res chain seq x y z
N MET A 1 -52.97 11.71 -37.51
CA MET A 1 -51.89 11.44 -36.55
C MET A 1 -50.64 11.13 -37.34
N THR A 2 -49.60 11.93 -37.15
CA THR A 2 -48.68 12.39 -38.20
C THR A 2 -47.40 11.54 -38.32
N PRO A 3 -46.80 11.45 -39.53
CA PRO A 3 -45.54 10.72 -39.79
C PRO A 3 -44.32 11.26 -39.02
N ILE A 4 -44.43 12.45 -38.43
CA ILE A 4 -43.38 13.12 -37.66
C ILE A 4 -43.09 12.39 -36.34
N THR A 5 -44.10 11.76 -35.72
CA THR A 5 -43.91 11.04 -34.45
C THR A 5 -43.15 9.72 -34.63
N TYR A 6 -43.35 9.02 -35.76
CA TYR A 6 -42.60 7.80 -36.09
C TYR A 6 -41.12 8.08 -36.33
N SER A 7 -40.79 9.17 -37.04
CA SER A 7 -39.40 9.57 -37.26
C SER A 7 -38.67 9.86 -35.94
N PHE A 8 -39.35 10.53 -35.00
CA PHE A 8 -38.78 10.90 -33.71
C PHE A 8 -38.51 9.67 -32.81
N VAL A 9 -39.45 8.71 -32.79
CA VAL A 9 -39.30 7.45 -32.04
C VAL A 9 -38.16 6.59 -32.60
N VAL A 10 -38.00 6.52 -33.92
CA VAL A 10 -36.91 5.77 -34.56
C VAL A 10 -35.55 6.41 -34.27
N THR A 11 -35.43 7.75 -34.32
CA THR A 11 -34.19 8.43 -33.94
C THR A 11 -33.87 8.27 -32.45
N LEU A 12 -34.88 8.28 -31.58
CA LEU A 12 -34.71 8.07 -30.14
C LEU A 12 -34.26 6.63 -29.84
N CYS A 13 -34.84 5.63 -30.49
CA CYS A 13 -34.39 4.24 -30.38
C CYS A 13 -32.96 4.03 -30.92
N LEU A 14 -32.59 4.66 -32.03
CA LEU A 14 -31.22 4.58 -32.57
C LEU A 14 -30.19 5.26 -31.65
N LEU A 15 -30.57 6.35 -30.98
CA LEU A 15 -29.75 7.01 -29.95
C LEU A 15 -29.60 6.11 -28.71
N ILE A 16 -30.69 5.52 -28.21
CA ILE A 16 -30.66 4.63 -27.04
C ILE A 16 -29.87 3.35 -27.35
N CYS A 17 -30.00 2.77 -28.55
CA CYS A 17 -29.22 1.60 -28.96
C CYS A 17 -27.73 1.92 -29.10
N ASN A 18 -27.36 3.09 -29.65
CA ASN A 18 -25.95 3.51 -29.66
C ASN A 18 -25.43 3.69 -28.22
N PHE A 19 -26.16 4.41 -27.35
CA PHE A 19 -25.73 4.58 -25.95
C PHE A 19 -25.58 3.25 -25.19
N GLY A 20 -26.49 2.30 -25.39
CA GLY A 20 -26.42 0.98 -24.74
C GLY A 20 -25.20 0.16 -25.17
N THR A 21 -24.83 0.20 -26.46
CA THR A 21 -23.64 -0.53 -26.96
C THR A 21 -22.31 0.02 -26.43
N TRP A 22 -22.22 1.33 -26.17
CA TRP A 22 -21.00 1.95 -25.68
C TRP A 22 -20.73 1.61 -24.21
N VAL A 23 -21.74 1.70 -23.35
CA VAL A 23 -21.61 1.40 -21.91
C VAL A 23 -21.25 -0.06 -21.65
N SER A 24 -21.84 -1.00 -22.41
CA SER A 24 -21.50 -2.41 -22.26
C SER A 24 -20.06 -2.71 -22.70
N THR A 25 -19.56 -2.06 -23.75
CA THR A 25 -18.20 -2.31 -24.24
C THR A 25 -17.15 -1.96 -23.18
N GLU A 26 -17.28 -0.79 -22.53
CA GLU A 26 -16.32 -0.33 -21.51
C GLU A 26 -16.19 -1.27 -20.31
N MET A 27 -17.30 -1.79 -19.78
CA MET A 27 -17.31 -2.72 -18.64
C MET A 27 -16.63 -4.05 -18.97
N PHE A 28 -16.89 -4.61 -20.16
CA PHE A 28 -16.23 -5.84 -20.60
C PHE A 28 -14.73 -5.62 -20.87
N THR A 29 -14.31 -4.46 -21.37
CA THR A 29 -12.87 -4.12 -21.45
C THR A 29 -12.21 -4.01 -20.08
N ALA A 30 -12.83 -3.33 -19.11
CA ALA A 30 -12.23 -3.14 -17.79
C ALA A 30 -12.03 -4.47 -17.04
N GLN A 31 -12.98 -5.41 -17.17
CA GLN A 31 -12.84 -6.74 -16.57
C GLN A 31 -11.73 -7.55 -17.24
N VAL A 32 -11.66 -7.56 -18.58
CA VAL A 32 -10.57 -8.23 -19.33
C VAL A 32 -9.21 -7.61 -19.00
N ASP A 33 -9.19 -6.29 -18.79
CA ASP A 33 -7.98 -5.55 -18.44
C ASP A 33 -7.47 -5.85 -17.03
N LEU A 34 -8.35 -6.11 -16.07
CA LEU A 34 -8.01 -6.56 -14.71
C LEU A 34 -7.56 -8.02 -14.72
N GLU A 35 -8.22 -8.90 -15.48
CA GLU A 35 -7.83 -10.30 -15.62
C GLU A 35 -6.39 -10.44 -16.15
N ALA A 36 -5.98 -9.52 -17.04
CA ALA A 36 -4.61 -9.47 -17.54
C ALA A 36 -3.55 -9.05 -16.51
N LEU A 37 -3.94 -8.53 -15.33
CA LEU A 37 -3.00 -8.14 -14.27
C LEU A 37 -2.61 -9.31 -13.35
N PHE A 38 -3.41 -10.38 -13.26
CA PHE A 38 -3.10 -11.52 -12.39
C PHE A 38 -1.76 -12.19 -12.74
N PRO A 39 -1.43 -12.49 -14.02
CA PRO A 39 -0.12 -13.05 -14.36
C PRO A 39 1.03 -12.11 -13.98
N THR A 40 0.86 -10.79 -14.14
CA THR A 40 1.86 -9.81 -13.71
C THR A 40 2.07 -9.87 -12.20
N GLN A 41 0.98 -9.94 -11.42
CA GLN A 41 1.05 -10.07 -9.96
C GLN A 41 1.79 -11.34 -9.54
N GLU A 42 1.51 -12.49 -10.16
CA GLU A 42 2.20 -13.75 -9.90
C GLU A 42 3.72 -13.64 -10.14
N LEU A 43 4.13 -13.01 -11.24
CA LEU A 43 5.54 -12.79 -11.56
C LEU A 43 6.24 -11.86 -10.56
N VAL A 44 5.54 -10.84 -10.06
CA VAL A 44 6.06 -9.96 -9.00
C VAL A 44 6.25 -10.74 -7.71
N ILE A 45 5.28 -11.56 -7.31
CA ILE A 45 5.37 -12.42 -6.13
C ILE A 45 6.58 -13.35 -6.23
N GLU A 46 6.74 -14.06 -7.36
CA GLU A 46 7.88 -14.96 -7.59
C GLU A 46 9.22 -14.21 -7.45
N ALA A 47 9.33 -13.01 -8.01
CA ALA A 47 10.54 -12.19 -7.90
C ALA A 47 10.87 -11.84 -6.43
N PHE A 48 9.85 -11.52 -5.63
CA PHE A 48 10.02 -11.26 -4.20
C PHE A 48 10.35 -12.52 -3.39
N GLU A 49 9.75 -13.67 -3.70
CA GLU A 49 10.09 -14.94 -3.04
C GLU A 49 11.56 -15.30 -3.24
N VAL A 50 12.08 -15.15 -4.48
CA VAL A 50 13.49 -15.35 -4.78
C VAL A 50 14.38 -14.37 -4.02
N TYR A 51 14.00 -13.09 -3.96
CA TYR A 51 14.72 -12.08 -3.19
C TYR A 51 14.77 -12.43 -1.70
N LEU A 52 13.63 -12.75 -1.09
CA LEU A 52 13.53 -13.09 0.33
C LEU A 52 14.36 -14.32 0.66
N ALA A 53 14.30 -15.38 -0.16
CA ALA A 53 15.11 -16.58 0.05
C ALA A 53 16.62 -16.28 0.03
N ARG A 54 17.08 -15.42 -0.89
CA ARG A 54 18.49 -15.01 -0.95
C ARG A 54 18.88 -14.11 0.22
N GLU A 55 17.98 -13.24 0.65
CA GLU A 55 18.19 -12.33 1.76
C GLU A 55 18.26 -13.07 3.11
N GLU A 56 17.42 -14.09 3.30
CA GLU A 56 17.50 -15.01 4.43
C GLU A 56 18.84 -15.74 4.49
N ILE A 57 19.37 -16.20 3.35
CA ILE A 57 20.70 -16.83 3.29
C ILE A 57 21.78 -15.84 3.72
N ARG A 58 21.73 -14.59 3.23
CA ARG A 58 22.68 -13.53 3.58
C ARG A 58 22.64 -13.23 5.08
N LEU A 59 21.45 -13.04 5.65
CA LEU A 59 21.25 -12.77 7.08
C LEU A 59 21.67 -13.98 7.95
N LYS A 60 21.47 -15.21 7.46
CA LYS A 60 21.94 -16.43 8.13
C LYS A 60 23.47 -16.46 8.18
N GLU A 61 24.16 -16.06 7.12
CA GLU A 61 25.62 -15.97 7.11
C GLU A 61 26.14 -14.88 8.06
N VAL A 62 25.51 -13.70 8.08
CA VAL A 62 25.80 -12.64 9.07
C VAL A 62 25.69 -13.19 10.49
N ARG A 63 24.58 -13.86 10.81
CA ARG A 63 24.36 -14.46 12.14
C ARG A 63 25.41 -15.50 12.48
N ARG A 64 25.74 -16.39 11.55
CA ARG A 64 26.74 -17.45 11.72
C ARG A 64 28.13 -16.87 11.99
N ARG A 65 28.50 -15.79 11.31
CA ARG A 65 29.80 -15.10 11.49
C ARG A 65 29.89 -14.36 12.81
N LEU A 66 28.77 -13.80 13.29
CA LEU A 66 28.70 -13.09 14.56
C LEU A 66 28.65 -14.02 15.79
N GLU A 67 28.19 -15.26 15.62
CA GLU A 67 27.97 -16.23 16.70
C GLU A 67 29.17 -16.44 17.64
N PRO A 68 30.43 -16.59 17.16
CA PRO A 68 31.59 -16.75 18.05
C PRO A 68 31.79 -15.56 18.99
N LEU A 69 31.52 -14.33 18.52
CA LEU A 69 31.62 -13.11 19.33
C LEU A 69 30.52 -13.08 20.39
N ILE A 70 29.29 -13.47 20.03
CA ILE A 70 28.15 -13.58 20.96
C ILE A 70 28.45 -14.60 22.05
N LEU A 71 28.92 -15.80 21.69
CA LEU A 71 29.21 -16.87 22.65
C LEU A 71 30.33 -16.47 23.62
N ARG A 72 31.33 -15.73 23.17
CA ARG A 72 32.40 -15.20 24.03
C ARG A 72 31.89 -14.10 24.95
N GLY A 73 31.00 -13.23 24.48
CA GLY A 73 30.38 -12.18 25.28
C GLY A 73 29.56 -12.69 26.48
N LYS A 74 29.16 -13.97 26.47
CA LYS A 74 28.47 -14.62 27.61
C LYS A 74 29.41 -15.07 28.74
N LYS A 75 30.73 -15.10 28.51
CA LYS A 75 31.70 -15.51 29.54
C LYS A 75 31.94 -14.39 30.56
N PRO A 76 32.24 -14.70 31.83
CA PRO A 76 32.64 -13.69 32.81
C PRO A 76 33.85 -12.89 32.33
N LYS A 77 33.83 -11.57 32.55
CA LYS A 77 34.91 -10.66 32.11
C LYS A 77 36.29 -11.11 32.62
N GLN A 78 36.35 -11.58 33.87
CA GLN A 78 37.59 -12.00 34.51
C GLN A 78 38.23 -13.20 33.79
N GLU A 79 37.43 -14.17 33.30
CA GLU A 79 37.94 -15.31 32.53
C GLU A 79 38.49 -14.91 31.15
N ILE A 80 38.06 -13.77 30.62
CA ILE A 80 38.57 -13.23 29.35
C ILE A 80 39.89 -12.49 29.57
N ILE A 81 39.97 -11.69 30.65
CA ILE A 81 41.15 -10.88 30.99
C ILE A 81 42.32 -11.77 31.44
N ASP A 82 42.06 -12.77 32.28
CA ASP A 82 43.10 -13.62 32.86
C ASP A 82 43.63 -14.68 31.87
N ASN A 83 43.00 -14.81 30.70
CA ASN A 83 43.41 -15.74 29.65
C ASN A 83 43.87 -14.97 28.39
N PRO A 84 45.18 -14.96 28.07
CA PRO A 84 45.70 -14.22 26.92
C PRO A 84 45.14 -14.68 25.57
N ILE A 85 44.73 -15.96 25.46
CA ILE A 85 44.05 -16.46 24.25
C ILE A 85 42.67 -15.82 24.13
N SER A 86 41.89 -15.79 25.22
CA SER A 86 40.59 -15.15 25.24
C SER A 86 40.68 -13.65 24.93
N ALA A 87 41.68 -12.95 25.48
CA ALA A 87 41.93 -11.54 25.18
C ALA A 87 42.28 -11.31 23.71
N PHE A 88 43.19 -12.10 23.12
CA PHE A 88 43.51 -12.05 21.69
C PHE A 88 42.26 -12.26 20.82
N LEU A 89 41.47 -13.28 21.16
CA LEU A 89 40.26 -13.67 20.47
C LEU A 89 39.15 -12.60 20.52
N LEU A 90 39.10 -11.80 21.59
CA LEU A 90 38.22 -10.63 21.69
C LEU A 90 38.69 -9.50 20.77
N VAL A 91 39.98 -9.16 20.81
CA VAL A 91 40.56 -8.10 19.98
C VAL A 91 40.42 -8.41 18.50
N LYS A 92 40.75 -9.64 18.07
CA LYS A 92 40.52 -10.10 16.70
C LYS A 92 39.03 -10.02 16.31
N GLY A 93 38.15 -10.42 17.24
CA GLY A 93 36.70 -10.39 17.05
C GLY A 93 36.15 -8.99 16.77
N LEU A 94 36.67 -7.97 17.46
CA LEU A 94 36.24 -6.58 17.35
C LEU A 94 36.99 -5.78 16.26
N THR A 95 37.95 -6.39 15.58
CA THR A 95 38.70 -5.77 14.49
C THR A 95 38.37 -6.49 13.19
N ILE A 96 39.13 -7.54 12.86
CA ILE A 96 39.06 -8.24 11.58
C ILE A 96 37.72 -8.97 11.40
N ASP A 97 37.27 -9.72 12.41
CA ASP A 97 36.06 -10.54 12.25
C ASP A 97 34.80 -9.67 12.16
N LEU A 98 34.79 -8.49 12.79
CA LEU A 98 33.68 -7.54 12.71
C LEU A 98 33.62 -6.87 11.33
N ASP A 99 34.77 -6.47 10.78
CA ASP A 99 34.85 -5.91 9.42
C ASP A 99 34.30 -6.90 8.39
N ASP A 100 34.64 -8.19 8.51
CA ASP A 100 34.09 -9.25 7.66
C ASP A 100 32.56 -9.38 7.77
N VAL A 101 32.01 -9.28 8.99
CA VAL A 101 30.55 -9.30 9.21
C VAL A 101 29.89 -8.10 8.55
N LEU A 102 30.45 -6.89 8.72
CA LEU A 102 29.94 -5.66 8.11
C LEU A 102 29.97 -5.74 6.58
N ASN A 103 31.06 -6.25 6.00
CA ASN A 103 31.18 -6.45 4.56
C ASN A 103 30.07 -7.34 3.98
N ILE A 104 29.61 -8.36 4.71
CA ILE A 104 28.47 -9.20 4.29
C ILE A 104 27.13 -8.49 4.56
N ALA A 105 27.03 -7.79 5.70
CA ALA A 105 25.82 -7.08 6.12
C ALA A 105 25.48 -5.88 5.20
N GLU A 106 26.47 -5.25 4.57
CA GLU A 106 26.28 -4.09 3.68
C GLU A 106 26.06 -4.47 2.22
N GLN A 107 26.18 -5.76 1.86
CA GLN A 107 25.99 -6.23 0.49
C GLN A 107 24.55 -5.97 -0.01
N LYS A 108 24.44 -5.26 -1.13
CA LYS A 108 23.15 -4.87 -1.76
C LYS A 108 22.81 -5.64 -3.04
N TYR A 109 23.54 -6.72 -3.37
CA TYR A 109 23.33 -7.43 -4.65
C TYR A 109 21.92 -8.04 -4.75
N ASN A 110 21.35 -8.56 -3.65
CA ASN A 110 20.00 -9.13 -3.64
C ASN A 110 18.94 -8.09 -4.04
N VAL A 111 18.96 -6.91 -3.42
CA VAL A 111 18.00 -5.84 -3.74
C VAL A 111 18.24 -5.24 -5.12
N GLN A 112 19.50 -5.18 -5.58
CA GLN A 112 19.83 -4.73 -6.94
C GLN A 112 19.31 -5.72 -8.00
N ASP A 113 19.42 -7.02 -7.75
CA ASP A 113 18.88 -8.06 -8.63
C ASP A 113 17.35 -8.03 -8.67
N LEU A 114 16.70 -7.85 -7.51
CA LEU A 114 15.26 -7.63 -7.44
C LEU A 114 14.84 -6.40 -8.26
N ALA A 115 15.49 -5.26 -8.06
CA ALA A 115 15.17 -4.03 -8.79
C ALA A 115 15.29 -4.21 -10.31
N LYS A 116 16.35 -4.89 -10.78
CA LYS A 116 16.52 -5.22 -12.21
C LYS A 116 15.43 -6.16 -12.71
N LYS A 117 15.05 -7.18 -11.93
CA LYS A 117 13.98 -8.11 -12.28
C LYS A 117 12.64 -7.39 -12.39
N ILE A 118 12.29 -6.55 -11.41
CA ILE A 118 11.07 -5.75 -11.45
C ILE A 118 11.07 -4.79 -12.64
N GLN A 119 12.20 -4.16 -12.97
CA GLN A 119 12.29 -3.31 -14.15
C GLN A 119 12.01 -4.10 -15.44
N SER A 120 12.64 -5.26 -15.64
CA SER A 120 12.34 -6.12 -16.80
C SER A 120 10.88 -6.56 -16.83
N LEU A 121 10.27 -6.89 -15.68
CA LEU A 121 8.85 -7.21 -15.64
C LEU A 121 7.98 -6.03 -16.11
N ARG A 122 8.32 -4.80 -15.72
CA ARG A 122 7.62 -3.58 -16.18
C ARG A 122 7.77 -3.34 -17.68
N ASP A 123 8.92 -3.70 -18.25
CA ASP A 123 9.17 -3.55 -19.68
C ASP A 123 8.40 -4.61 -20.52
N ASP A 124 8.25 -5.82 -19.97
CA ASP A 124 7.71 -6.99 -20.69
C ASP A 124 6.23 -7.29 -20.42
N ASN A 125 5.62 -6.70 -19.38
CA ASN A 125 4.25 -7.02 -18.93
C ASN A 125 3.41 -5.77 -18.67
N LYS A 126 2.08 -5.96 -18.64
CA LYS A 126 1.13 -4.89 -18.32
C LYS A 126 1.21 -4.57 -16.82
N PHE A 127 1.58 -3.33 -16.50
CA PHE A 127 1.49 -2.75 -15.16
C PHE A 127 0.50 -1.59 -15.17
N PRO A 128 -0.35 -1.45 -14.14
CA PRO A 128 -1.23 -0.31 -14.02
C PRO A 128 -0.42 0.98 -13.81
N VAL A 129 -0.95 2.08 -14.34
CA VAL A 129 -0.42 3.43 -14.13
C VAL A 129 -1.23 4.18 -13.09
N SER A 130 -0.78 5.37 -12.69
CA SER A 130 -1.46 6.19 -11.69
C SER A 130 -2.89 6.55 -12.10
N GLU A 131 -3.15 6.71 -13.40
CA GLU A 131 -4.48 6.96 -13.94
C GLU A 131 -5.46 5.81 -13.72
N ASP A 132 -4.99 4.55 -13.77
CA ASP A 132 -5.83 3.37 -13.53
C ASP A 132 -6.29 3.31 -12.07
N LEU A 133 -5.38 3.60 -11.14
CA LEU A 133 -5.69 3.68 -9.70
C LEU A 133 -6.70 4.80 -9.43
N ASN A 134 -6.48 5.98 -10.01
CA ASN A 134 -7.42 7.10 -9.90
C ASN A 134 -8.80 6.72 -10.47
N GLY A 135 -8.85 6.05 -11.62
CA GLY A 135 -10.09 5.56 -12.22
C GLY A 135 -10.85 4.58 -11.33
N ALA A 136 -10.13 3.66 -10.66
CA ALA A 136 -10.72 2.75 -9.69
C ALA A 136 -11.29 3.49 -8.46
N ALA A 137 -10.57 4.49 -7.93
CA ALA A 137 -11.04 5.31 -6.82
C ALA A 137 -12.30 6.11 -7.21
N VAL A 138 -12.33 6.72 -8.41
CA VAL A 138 -13.53 7.39 -8.95
C VAL A 138 -14.72 6.43 -9.02
N ALA A 139 -14.49 5.19 -9.46
CA ALA A 139 -15.56 4.20 -9.57
C ALA A 139 -16.16 3.86 -8.20
N ILE A 140 -15.32 3.73 -7.16
CA ILE A 140 -15.78 3.51 -5.78
C ILE A 140 -16.60 4.71 -5.29
N THR A 141 -16.10 5.93 -5.47
CA THR A 141 -16.83 7.16 -5.10
C THR A 141 -18.18 7.26 -5.81
N ARG A 142 -18.24 6.92 -7.11
CA ARG A 142 -19.52 6.90 -7.85
C ARG A 142 -20.51 5.89 -7.28
N LEU A 143 -20.04 4.70 -6.87
CA LEU A 143 -20.90 3.72 -6.21
C LEU A 143 -21.39 4.24 -4.86
N GLN A 144 -20.52 4.89 -4.10
CA GLN A 144 -20.86 5.53 -2.83
C GLN A 144 -22.00 6.54 -3.02
N ASP A 145 -21.87 7.46 -3.99
CA ASP A 145 -22.89 8.47 -4.29
C ASP A 145 -24.20 7.87 -4.81
N THR A 146 -24.10 6.88 -5.71
CA THR A 146 -25.27 6.28 -6.37
C THR A 146 -26.11 5.48 -5.38
N TYR A 147 -25.48 4.77 -4.45
CA TYR A 147 -26.13 3.86 -3.51
C TYR A 147 -26.16 4.40 -2.07
N GLN A 148 -25.67 5.62 -1.85
CA GLN A 148 -25.58 6.26 -0.53
C GLN A 148 -24.89 5.39 0.51
N LEU A 149 -23.76 4.78 0.12
CA LEU A 149 -23.02 3.86 0.97
C LEU A 149 -22.25 4.64 2.04
N GLU A 150 -22.21 4.11 3.26
CA GLU A 150 -21.33 4.64 4.30
C GLU A 150 -19.88 4.22 4.03
N THR A 151 -18.93 5.12 4.25
CA THR A 151 -17.49 4.81 4.13
C THR A 151 -17.07 3.66 5.05
N ALA A 152 -17.70 3.57 6.22
CA ALA A 152 -17.47 2.49 7.17
C ALA A 152 -17.95 1.12 6.68
N ASP A 153 -19.02 1.07 5.87
CA ASP A 153 -19.49 -0.18 5.24
C ASP A 153 -18.54 -0.60 4.12
N ILE A 154 -18.14 0.34 3.26
CA ILE A 154 -17.14 0.10 2.20
C ILE A 154 -15.81 -0.38 2.81
N ALA A 155 -15.36 0.25 3.90
CA ALA A 155 -14.15 -0.15 4.61
C ALA A 155 -14.20 -1.59 5.13
N ARG A 156 -15.40 -2.07 5.52
CA ARG A 156 -15.61 -3.45 5.95
C ARG A 156 -15.81 -4.43 4.79
N GLY A 157 -15.81 -3.95 3.55
CA GLY A 157 -16.16 -4.74 2.37
C GLY A 157 -17.65 -5.06 2.29
N ASP A 158 -18.51 -4.34 3.03
CA ASP A 158 -19.96 -4.54 2.99
C ASP A 158 -20.59 -3.52 2.03
N LEU A 159 -21.13 -3.99 0.91
CA LEU A 159 -21.84 -3.14 -0.05
C LEU A 159 -23.33 -3.49 -0.01
N ASN A 160 -24.07 -2.87 0.92
CA ASN A 160 -25.52 -3.09 1.10
C ASN A 160 -25.90 -4.57 1.34
N GLY A 161 -25.16 -5.28 2.19
CA GLY A 161 -25.41 -6.69 2.52
C GLY A 161 -24.78 -7.67 1.52
N HIS A 162 -24.09 -7.16 0.50
CA HIS A 162 -23.20 -7.95 -0.33
C HIS A 162 -21.78 -7.85 0.24
N CYS A 163 -21.43 -8.76 1.13
CA CYS A 163 -20.08 -8.82 1.68
C CYS A 163 -19.10 -9.28 0.59
N CYS A 164 -18.17 -8.40 0.25
CA CYS A 164 -16.91 -8.74 -0.41
C CYS A 164 -15.92 -9.28 0.65
N ALA A 165 -15.01 -10.16 0.21
CA ALA A 165 -14.12 -10.89 1.13
C ALA A 165 -13.04 -10.01 1.78
N ASP A 166 -12.74 -8.86 1.16
CA ASP A 166 -11.61 -8.02 1.55
C ASP A 166 -12.07 -6.79 2.34
N ARG A 167 -11.30 -6.47 3.38
CA ARG A 167 -11.50 -5.27 4.22
C ARG A 167 -10.38 -4.29 3.91
N LEU A 168 -10.73 -3.01 3.83
CA LEU A 168 -9.75 -1.95 3.62
C LEU A 168 -9.03 -1.62 4.91
N THR A 169 -7.71 -1.48 4.82
CA THR A 169 -6.87 -0.98 5.91
C THR A 169 -6.96 0.54 6.02
N ALA A 170 -6.42 1.10 7.10
CA ALA A 170 -6.25 2.54 7.25
C ALA A 170 -5.46 3.16 6.08
N GLU A 171 -4.48 2.44 5.51
CA GLU A 171 -3.67 2.91 4.39
C GLU A 171 -4.45 2.93 3.07
N ASP A 172 -5.26 1.90 2.83
CA ASP A 172 -6.12 1.85 1.63
C ASP A 172 -7.13 3.01 1.65
N LEU A 173 -7.73 3.29 2.81
CA LEU A 173 -8.66 4.41 3.01
C LEU A 173 -7.96 5.76 2.87
N PHE A 174 -6.74 5.89 3.38
CA PHE A 174 -5.92 7.08 3.18
C PHE A 174 -5.64 7.32 1.70
N GLU A 175 -5.31 6.27 0.94
CA GLU A 175 -5.07 6.38 -0.49
C GLU A 175 -6.35 6.78 -1.26
N LEU A 176 -7.52 6.21 -0.92
CA LEU A 176 -8.81 6.67 -1.48
C LEU A 176 -9.07 8.16 -1.22
N GLY A 177 -8.76 8.63 -0.01
CA GLY A 177 -8.84 10.04 0.34
C GLY A 177 -7.88 10.89 -0.49
N ARG A 178 -6.64 10.44 -0.72
CA ARG A 178 -5.65 11.14 -1.56
C ARG A 178 -6.05 11.22 -3.03
N GLN A 179 -6.63 10.15 -3.57
CA GLN A 179 -7.16 10.15 -4.93
C GLN A 179 -8.31 11.18 -5.05
N SER A 180 -9.25 11.18 -4.10
CA SER A 180 -10.33 12.17 -4.03
C SER A 180 -9.81 13.60 -3.92
N TYR A 181 -8.79 13.81 -3.08
CA TYR A 181 -8.15 15.11 -2.89
C TYR A 181 -7.53 15.64 -4.18
N THR A 182 -6.81 14.76 -4.90
CA THR A 182 -6.15 15.10 -6.18
C THR A 182 -7.17 15.46 -7.26
N GLN A 183 -8.37 14.90 -7.20
CA GLN A 183 -9.49 15.24 -8.09
C GLN A 183 -10.22 16.54 -7.70
N GLY A 184 -9.89 17.14 -6.55
CA GLY A 184 -10.56 18.33 -6.03
C GLY A 184 -11.85 18.03 -5.26
N ASP A 185 -12.16 16.76 -5.00
CA ASP A 185 -13.33 16.34 -4.24
C ASP A 185 -13.04 16.35 -2.74
N MET A 186 -13.20 17.54 -2.15
CA MET A 186 -12.93 17.74 -0.74
C MET A 186 -13.96 17.05 0.17
N ASP A 187 -15.19 16.82 -0.30
CA ASP A 187 -16.21 16.15 0.50
C ASP A 187 -15.83 14.68 0.71
N HIS A 188 -15.53 13.97 -0.37
CA HIS A 188 -15.06 12.59 -0.29
C HIS A 188 -13.70 12.47 0.39
N THR A 189 -12.80 13.45 0.20
CA THR A 189 -11.54 13.50 0.95
C THR A 189 -11.77 13.48 2.45
N ILE A 190 -12.67 14.34 2.96
CA ILE A 190 -12.98 14.42 4.39
C ILE A 190 -13.55 13.09 4.89
N LEU A 191 -14.50 12.52 4.15
CA LEU A 191 -15.14 11.24 4.51
C LEU A 191 -14.13 10.10 4.61
N TRP A 192 -13.27 9.94 3.59
CA TRP A 192 -12.26 8.89 3.57
C TRP A 192 -11.18 9.08 4.62
N MET A 193 -10.71 10.30 4.84
CA MET A 193 -9.68 10.58 5.84
C MET A 193 -10.20 10.39 7.27
N HIS A 194 -11.48 10.67 7.54
CA HIS A 194 -12.10 10.34 8.81
C HIS A 194 -12.15 8.83 9.08
N GLU A 195 -12.58 8.05 8.08
CA GLU A 195 -12.61 6.59 8.22
C GLU A 195 -11.19 6.01 8.33
N ALA A 196 -10.23 6.56 7.58
CA ALA A 196 -8.82 6.21 7.68
C ALA A 196 -8.27 6.47 9.09
N LEU A 197 -8.57 7.63 9.70
CA LEU A 197 -8.13 7.96 11.06
C LEU A 197 -8.74 7.01 12.10
N SER A 198 -10.03 6.73 11.97
CA SER A 198 -10.74 5.77 12.81
C SER A 198 -10.10 4.38 12.74
N LYS A 199 -9.84 3.88 11.53
CA LYS A 199 -9.15 2.60 11.33
C LYS A 199 -7.70 2.61 11.78
N PHE A 200 -6.99 3.72 11.60
CA PHE A 200 -5.63 3.86 12.09
C PHE A 200 -5.56 3.67 13.61
N HIS A 201 -6.49 4.27 14.37
CA HIS A 201 -6.56 4.09 15.82
C HIS A 201 -6.95 2.66 16.22
N GLU A 202 -7.92 2.05 15.52
CA GLU A 202 -8.32 0.65 15.76
C GLU A 202 -7.15 -0.31 15.53
N GLU A 203 -6.48 -0.20 14.39
CA GLU A 203 -5.34 -1.04 14.06
C GLU A 203 -4.17 -0.82 15.01
N LYS A 204 -3.89 0.43 15.43
CA LYS A 204 -2.83 0.74 16.40
C LYS A 204 -3.07 0.11 17.76
N GLN A 205 -4.32 0.01 18.20
CA GLN A 205 -4.69 -0.68 19.44
C GLN A 205 -4.52 -2.20 19.34
N ASN A 206 -4.79 -2.76 18.15
CA ASN A 206 -4.74 -4.20 17.91
C ASN A 206 -3.36 -4.70 17.44
N ALA A 207 -2.48 -3.81 16.97
CA ALA A 207 -1.18 -4.15 16.41
C ALA A 207 -0.09 -4.31 17.47
N THR A 208 0.82 -5.26 17.24
CA THR A 208 2.15 -5.26 17.89
C THR A 208 2.97 -4.06 17.41
N SER A 209 3.80 -3.48 18.27
CA SER A 209 4.57 -2.24 17.99
C SER A 209 5.30 -2.23 16.64
N PHE A 210 5.82 -3.39 16.19
CA PHE A 210 6.54 -3.52 14.92
C PHE A 210 5.67 -3.29 13.68
N ALA A 211 4.42 -3.73 13.69
CA ALA A 211 3.49 -3.53 12.57
C ALA A 211 3.10 -2.05 12.39
N THR A 212 3.29 -1.23 13.43
CA THR A 212 3.02 0.21 13.36
C THR A 212 4.20 1.01 12.81
N GLU A 213 5.41 0.44 12.78
CA GLU A 213 6.64 1.15 12.41
C GLU A 213 6.82 1.32 10.88
N TYR A 214 6.22 0.44 10.07
CA TYR A 214 6.39 0.44 8.61
C TYR A 214 5.18 0.96 7.84
N ARG A 215 4.28 1.70 8.50
CA ARG A 215 3.11 2.27 7.81
C ARG A 215 3.52 3.36 6.83
N ALA A 216 2.93 3.34 5.64
CA ALA A 216 3.13 4.37 4.62
C ALA A 216 2.45 5.70 4.99
N ALA A 217 1.34 5.63 5.74
CA ALA A 217 0.59 6.80 6.21
C ALA A 217 0.70 6.95 7.73
N SER A 218 1.12 8.13 8.19
CA SER A 218 1.11 8.48 9.60
C SER A 218 -0.19 9.17 10.01
N GLU A 219 -0.47 9.16 11.32
CA GLU A 219 -1.58 9.92 11.91
C GLU A 219 -1.51 11.41 11.54
N SER A 220 -0.30 11.96 11.50
CA SER A 220 -0.06 13.36 11.12
C SER A 220 -0.44 13.62 9.67
N ASP A 221 -0.13 12.69 8.76
CA ASP A 221 -0.46 12.85 7.34
C ASP A 221 -1.99 12.90 7.16
N ILE A 222 -2.71 11.98 7.80
CA ILE A 222 -4.19 11.93 7.74
C ILE A 222 -4.79 13.25 8.26
N LEU A 223 -4.28 13.74 9.39
CA LEU A 223 -4.74 15.00 10.00
C LEU A 223 -4.44 16.22 9.13
N GLU A 224 -3.32 16.25 8.41
CA GLU A 224 -2.97 17.35 7.49
C GLU A 224 -3.98 17.44 6.33
N TYR A 225 -4.33 16.30 5.72
CA TYR A 225 -5.35 16.27 4.66
C TYR A 225 -6.71 16.72 5.19
N LEU A 226 -7.14 16.24 6.37
CA LEU A 226 -8.38 16.68 7.02
C LEU A 226 -8.39 18.18 7.29
N ALA A 227 -7.30 18.72 7.83
CA ALA A 227 -7.21 20.13 8.18
C ALA A 227 -7.31 21.02 6.94
N PHE A 228 -6.63 20.65 5.86
CA PHE A 228 -6.67 21.41 4.62
C PHE A 228 -8.03 21.30 3.91
N SER A 229 -8.59 20.09 3.79
CA SER A 229 -9.86 19.89 3.08
C SER A 229 -11.03 20.58 3.81
N THR A 230 -11.07 20.51 5.15
CA THR A 230 -12.06 21.22 5.97
C THR A 230 -11.90 22.74 5.90
N TYR A 231 -10.66 23.24 5.89
CA TYR A 231 -10.37 24.65 5.66
C TYR A 231 -10.90 25.12 4.29
N GLN A 232 -10.67 24.34 3.23
CA GLN A 232 -11.14 24.66 1.88
C GLN A 232 -12.67 24.66 1.77
N LYS A 233 -13.36 23.88 2.60
CA LYS A 233 -14.83 23.89 2.73
C LYS A 233 -15.38 25.09 3.50
N GLY A 234 -14.52 25.90 4.12
CA GLY A 234 -14.92 27.07 4.91
C GLY A 234 -15.26 26.75 6.37
N GLU A 235 -14.99 25.52 6.82
CA GLU A 235 -15.23 25.07 8.20
C GLU A 235 -14.03 25.38 9.09
N LEU A 236 -13.77 26.68 9.29
CA LEU A 236 -12.56 27.18 9.97
C LEU A 236 -12.42 26.68 11.42
N GLN A 237 -13.53 26.37 12.11
CA GLN A 237 -13.47 25.86 13.49
C GLN A 237 -13.05 24.39 13.56
N SER A 238 -13.54 23.55 12.65
CA SER A 238 -13.16 22.14 12.55
C SER A 238 -11.69 22.00 12.13
N ALA A 239 -11.24 22.82 11.18
CA ALA A 239 -9.85 22.82 10.71
C ALA A 239 -8.85 23.13 11.84
N GLY A 240 -9.18 24.08 12.73
CA GLY A 240 -8.32 24.45 13.85
C GLY A 240 -8.13 23.36 14.90
N TYR A 241 -9.08 22.42 15.01
CA TYR A 241 -9.00 21.29 15.94
C TYR A 241 -7.87 20.32 15.58
N TYR A 242 -7.61 20.12 14.28
CA TYR A 242 -6.58 19.18 13.80
C TYR A 242 -5.14 19.70 13.93
N TYR A 243 -4.95 20.98 14.24
CA TYR A 243 -3.63 21.59 14.48
C TYR A 243 -3.23 21.68 15.96
N LEU A 244 -4.08 21.20 16.88
CA LEU A 244 -3.80 21.24 18.31
C LEU A 244 -3.06 19.96 18.76
N PRO A 245 -1.96 20.08 19.52
CA PRO A 245 -1.11 18.97 19.94
C PRO A 245 -1.74 18.05 21.01
#